data_AF-A0A957TRD3-F1
#
_entry.id   AF-A0A957TRD3-F1
#
_cell.length_a   1.000
_cell.length_b   1.000
_cell.length_c   1.000
_cell.angle_alpha   90.00
_cell.angle_beta   90.00
_cell.angle_gamma   90.00
#
_symmetry.space_group_name_H-M   'P 1'
#
loop_
_entity.id
_entity.type
_entity.pdbx_description
1 polymer ?
#
loop_
_entity_poly.entity_id
_entity_poly.type
_entity_poly.pdbx_seq_one_letter_code
_entity_poly.pdbx_strand_id
1 'polypeptide(L)' 'MNSTQYALGENEMKDRGAQKAQQTAVPVAAGQDTQMKAIVFHQYGSPDVLSVKSVPKPAPNDNEILVKVQATSANAGD' A
#
# COMPACT_ATOMS: atom_id res chain seq x y z
N MET A 1 37.36 50.25 -15.06
CA MET A 1 38.10 48.98 -14.98
C MET A 1 37.17 48.00 -14.26
N ASN A 2 36.42 47.06 -14.85
CA ASN A 2 36.27 46.44 -16.17
C ASN A 2 34.74 46.23 -16.34
N SER A 3 34.02 46.57 -17.42
CA SER A 3 34.04 46.01 -18.79
C SER A 3 34.09 44.48 -18.86
N THR A 4 32.91 43.84 -18.97
CA THR A 4 32.52 42.71 -19.87
C THR A 4 30.99 42.59 -19.73
N GLN A 5 30.16 43.16 -20.61
CA GLN A 5 29.63 42.64 -21.89
C GLN A 5 28.72 41.38 -21.79
N TYR A 6 27.42 41.63 -22.01
CA TYR A 6 26.33 40.87 -22.65
C TYR A 6 26.28 39.34 -22.66
N ALA A 7 25.11 38.80 -22.29
CA ALA A 7 24.40 37.82 -23.10
C ALA A 7 22.89 37.87 -22.78
N LEU A 8 22.11 38.44 -23.71
CA LEU A 8 20.66 38.25 -23.79
C LEU A 8 20.41 36.77 -24.11
N GLY A 9 19.95 36.01 -23.13
CA GLY A 9 19.47 34.64 -23.31
C GLY A 9 17.96 34.66 -23.47
N GLU A 10 17.51 34.71 -24.72
CA GLU A 10 16.16 34.29 -25.09
C GLU A 10 16.04 32.81 -24.72
N ASN A 11 15.27 32.48 -23.70
CA ASN A 11 14.85 31.10 -23.46
C ASN A 11 13.33 31.07 -23.31
N GLU A 12 12.78 30.42 -24.33
CA GLU A 12 11.39 30.35 -24.73
C GLU A 12 10.45 29.83 -23.63
N MET A 13 9.27 30.45 -23.55
CA MET A 13 8.06 29.78 -23.10
C MET A 13 7.83 28.52 -23.94
N LYS A 14 8.12 27.33 -23.40
CA LYS A 14 7.63 26.07 -23.95
C LYS A 14 7.06 25.18 -22.85
N ASP A 15 5.84 24.76 -23.13
CA ASP A 15 5.05 23.69 -22.52
C ASP A 15 4.54 23.84 -21.08
N ARG A 16 3.27 24.25 -21.04
CA ARG A 16 2.27 23.83 -20.05
C ARG A 16 2.08 22.31 -20.14
N GLY A 17 3.07 21.57 -19.65
CA GLY A 17 2.97 20.13 -19.43
C GLY A 17 2.08 19.85 -18.22
N ALA A 18 0.82 19.48 -18.52
CA ALA A 18 -0.07 18.65 -17.73
C ALA A 18 0.34 18.31 -16.29
N GLN A 19 0.04 19.20 -15.34
CA GLN A 19 -0.13 18.82 -13.94
C GLN A 19 -1.60 18.45 -13.69
N LYS A 20 -2.03 17.29 -14.19
CA LYS A 20 -3.04 16.49 -13.48
C LYS A 20 -2.25 15.66 -12.48
N ALA A 21 -1.91 16.30 -11.36
CA ALA A 21 -1.36 15.65 -10.19
C ALA A 21 -2.20 14.40 -9.92
N GLN A 22 -1.49 13.29 -9.90
CA GLN A 22 -2.01 11.96 -9.70
C GLN A 22 -2.94 11.98 -8.50
N GLN A 23 -4.13 11.44 -8.73
CA GLN A 23 -5.10 11.10 -7.71
C GLN A 23 -4.36 10.24 -6.69
N THR A 24 -4.01 10.86 -5.56
CA THR A 24 -3.29 10.23 -4.47
C THR A 24 -4.20 9.16 -3.90
N ALA A 25 -3.93 7.91 -4.26
CA ALA A 25 -4.31 6.78 -3.43
C ALA A 25 -3.83 7.12 -2.02
N VAL A 26 -4.76 7.20 -1.08
CA VAL A 26 -4.48 7.51 0.32
C VAL A 26 -3.28 6.68 0.79
N PRO A 27 -2.14 7.28 1.18
CA PRO A 27 -1.08 6.53 1.82
C PRO A 27 -1.61 6.23 3.22
N VAL A 28 -2.18 5.03 3.41
CA VAL A 28 -2.54 4.57 4.74
C VAL A 28 -1.22 4.48 5.50
N ALA A 29 -1.05 5.43 6.41
CA ALA A 29 0.18 5.75 7.10
C ALA A 29 0.96 4.49 7.53
N ALA A 30 2.27 4.59 7.42
CA ALA A 30 3.25 3.75 8.11
C ALA A 30 3.03 3.86 9.63
N GLY A 31 1.99 3.18 10.12
CA GLY A 31 1.75 2.86 11.51
C GLY A 31 2.20 1.43 11.74
N GLN A 32 2.98 1.23 12.79
CA GLN A 32 3.68 0.01 13.20
C GLN A 32 2.74 -1.17 13.54
N ASP A 33 2.00 -1.70 12.57
CA ASP A 33 1.21 -2.93 12.73
C ASP A 33 1.41 -3.85 11.52
N THR A 34 2.63 -4.42 11.44
CA THR A 34 3.03 -5.36 10.38
C THR A 34 2.48 -6.77 10.62
N GLN A 35 1.76 -7.00 11.72
CA GLN A 35 1.24 -8.30 12.11
C GLN A 35 -0.28 -8.25 12.32
N MET A 36 -0.95 -9.39 12.10
CA MET A 36 -2.36 -9.60 12.39
C MET A 36 -2.56 -10.95 13.08
N LYS A 37 -3.65 -11.10 13.84
CA LYS A 37 -4.04 -12.40 14.39
C LYS A 37 -4.80 -13.19 13.33
N ALA A 38 -4.43 -14.44 13.14
CA ALA A 38 -5.08 -15.37 12.23
C ALA A 38 -5.27 -16.73 12.90
N ILE A 39 -6.33 -17.45 12.51
CA ILE A 39 -6.51 -18.87 12.84
C ILE A 39 -5.76 -19.67 11.76
N VAL A 40 -4.85 -20.55 12.18
CA VAL A 40 -4.00 -21.36 11.30
C VAL A 40 -4.12 -22.83 11.68
N PHE A 41 -4.32 -23.69 10.68
CA PHE A 41 -4.19 -25.13 10.77
C PHE A 41 -2.97 -25.58 9.95
N HIS A 42 -2.12 -26.43 10.52
CA HIS A 42 -0.94 -26.98 9.84
C HIS A 42 -1.17 -28.41 9.35
N GLN A 43 -2.21 -29.05 9.86
CA GLN A 43 -2.60 -30.42 9.56
C GLN A 43 -4.12 -30.51 9.55
N TYR A 44 -4.66 -31.33 8.67
CA TYR A 44 -6.07 -31.68 8.69
C TYR A 44 -6.41 -32.52 9.91
N GLY A 45 -7.61 -32.36 10.46
CA GLY A 45 -8.05 -33.12 11.63
C GLY A 45 -9.23 -32.47 12.35
N SER A 46 -9.40 -32.85 13.63
CA SER A 46 -10.39 -32.25 14.53
C SER A 46 -10.22 -30.72 14.61
N PRO A 47 -11.29 -29.94 14.84
CA PRO A 47 -11.20 -28.50 15.09
C PRO A 47 -10.18 -28.08 16.16
N ASP A 48 -9.78 -28.99 17.05
CA ASP A 48 -8.75 -28.76 18.07
C ASP A 48 -7.36 -28.46 17.49
N VAL A 49 -7.12 -28.74 16.20
CA VAL A 49 -5.85 -28.43 15.51
C VAL A 49 -5.74 -26.96 15.10
N LEU A 50 -6.82 -26.18 15.24
CA LEU A 50 -6.83 -24.75 14.93
C LEU A 50 -6.08 -23.96 16.01
N SER A 51 -5.18 -23.08 15.57
CA SER A 51 -4.35 -22.27 16.47
C SER A 51 -4.39 -20.79 16.10
N VAL A 52 -4.56 -19.91 17.09
CA VAL A 52 -4.46 -18.46 16.87
C VAL A 52 -2.99 -18.07 16.87
N LYS A 53 -2.52 -17.49 15.77
CA LYS A 53 -1.13 -17.04 15.60
C LYS A 53 -1.08 -15.60 15.13
N SER A 54 0.02 -14.92 15.48
CA SER A 54 0.37 -13.63 14.90
C SER A 54 1.11 -13.88 13.59
N VAL A 55 0.60 -13.34 12.49
CA VAL A 55 1.14 -13.52 11.13
C VAL A 55 1.34 -12.16 10.47
N PRO A 56 2.23 -12.03 9.47
CA PRO A 56 2.38 -10.78 8.74
C PRO A 56 1.05 -10.33 8.13
N LYS A 57 0.77 -9.03 8.21
CA LYS A 57 -0.39 -8.44 7.55
C LYS A 57 -0.22 -8.56 6.03
N PRO A 58 -1.22 -9.08 5.28
CA PRO A 58 -1.10 -9.24 3.85
C PRO A 58 -1.02 -7.88 3.14
N ALA A 59 -0.14 -7.78 2.16
CA ALA A 59 -0.02 -6.64 1.27
C ALA A 59 -0.82 -6.94 -0.01
N PRO A 60 -1.91 -6.21 -0.29
CA PRO A 60 -2.69 -6.42 -1.51
C PRO A 60 -1.91 -5.99 -2.76
N ASN A 61 -2.12 -6.69 -3.87
CA ASN A 61 -1.66 -6.27 -5.20
C ASN A 61 -2.54 -5.16 -5.80
N ASP A 62 -2.19 -4.64 -6.98
CA ASP A 62 -2.85 -3.49 -7.63
C ASP A 62 -4.37 -3.64 -7.84
N ASN A 63 -4.87 -4.87 -7.99
CA ASN A 63 -6.30 -5.16 -8.20
C ASN A 63 -6.97 -5.85 -6.99
N GLU A 64 -6.33 -5.81 -5.83
CA GLU A 64 -6.82 -6.41 -4.59
C GLU A 64 -7.12 -5.33 -3.55
N ILE A 65 -7.93 -5.70 -2.57
CA ILE A 65 -8.23 -4.82 -1.44
C ILE A 65 -7.97 -5.53 -0.12
N LEU A 66 -7.46 -4.78 0.85
CA LEU A 66 -7.29 -5.28 2.21
C LEU A 66 -8.52 -4.97 3.05
N VAL A 67 -9.19 -6.01 3.53
CA VAL A 67 -10.39 -5.90 4.35
C VAL A 67 -10.07 -6.19 5.81
N LYS A 68 -10.55 -5.34 6.72
CA LYS A 68 -10.50 -5.61 8.16
C LYS A 68 -11.69 -6.47 8.57
N VAL A 69 -11.44 -7.75 8.83
CA VAL A 69 -12.47 -8.71 9.27
C VAL A 69 -12.93 -8.36 10.69
N GLN A 70 -14.24 -8.20 10.87
CA GLN A 70 -14.86 -8.01 12.19
C GLN A 70 -15.49 -9.31 12.73
N ALA A 71 -16.05 -10.11 11.83
CA ALA A 71 -16.63 -11.43 12.12
C ALA A 71 -16.60 -12.31 10.86
N THR A 72 -16.60 -13.63 11.06
CA THR A 72 -16.80 -14.64 10.03
C THR A 72 -17.63 -15.78 10.61
N SER A 73 -18.39 -16.48 9.77
CA SER A 73 -19.11 -17.71 10.15
C SER A 73 -18.20 -18.93 10.04
N ALA A 74 -18.44 -19.94 10.88
CA ALA A 74 -17.93 -21.29 10.64
C ALA A 74 -18.86 -22.02 9.66
N ASN A 75 -18.29 -22.68 8.66
CA ASN A 75 -19.02 -23.47 7.69
C ASN A 75 -18.57 -24.94 7.73
N ALA A 76 -19.33 -25.85 7.11
CA ALA A 76 -19.04 -27.29 7.16
C ALA A 76 -17.79 -27.71 6.35
N GLY A 77 -17.22 -26.81 5.55
CA GLY A 77 -16.03 -27.04 4.75
C GLY A 77 -14.76 -26.38 5.30
N ASP A 78 -14.84 -25.69 6.45
CA ASP A 78 -13.69 -25.14 7.18
C ASP A 78 -12.94 -26.25 7.94
#